data_AF-A0A8H2XFR5-F1
#
_entry.id   AF-A0A8H2XFR5-F1
#
_cell.length_a   1.000
_cell.length_b   1.000
_cell.length_c   1.000
_cell.angle_alpha   90.00
_cell.angle_beta   90.00
_cell.angle_gamma   90.00
#
_symmetry.space_group_name_H-M   'P 1'
#
loop_
_entity.id
_entity.type
_entity.pdbx_description
1 polymer ?
#
loop_
_entity_poly.entity_id
_entity_poly.type
_entity_poly.pdbx_seq_one_letter_code
_entity_poly.pdbx_strand_id
1 'polypeptide(L)'
;MFHRLSFFIVALFMLFATVAKADYPACGQPCVGVSAHGSCSLTDNTCLCQNSSYCNDTNECFRTSCSPTDWRAAYDYSVSLCAAAGVTTGNIANPPTKRSLAPAHVRHRMSRRL
;
A
#
# COMPACT_ATOMS: atom_id res chain seq x y z
N MET A 1 -41.94 5.75 -40.88
CA MET A 1 -42.03 6.00 -39.43
C MET A 1 -41.24 4.98 -38.56
N PHE A 2 -40.20 4.29 -39.09
CA PHE A 2 -39.41 3.30 -38.30
C PHE A 2 -37.93 3.68 -38.07
N HIS A 3 -37.45 4.79 -38.64
CA HIS A 3 -36.06 5.24 -38.47
C HIS A 3 -35.82 6.12 -37.23
N ARG A 4 -36.86 6.49 -36.47
CA ARG A 4 -36.71 7.27 -35.22
C ARG A 4 -36.52 6.40 -33.97
N LEU A 5 -36.69 5.10 -34.08
CA LEU A 5 -36.49 4.13 -33.00
C LEU A 5 -35.06 3.57 -32.92
N SER A 6 -34.25 3.70 -33.98
CA SER A 6 -32.89 3.13 -34.02
C SER A 6 -31.79 4.06 -33.53
N PHE A 7 -32.11 5.34 -33.27
CA PHE A 7 -31.15 6.34 -32.75
C PHE A 7 -31.28 6.58 -31.24
N PHE A 8 -32.11 5.81 -30.53
CA PHE A 8 -32.36 5.93 -29.08
C PHE A 8 -31.75 4.80 -28.24
N ILE A 9 -30.87 3.97 -28.80
CA ILE A 9 -29.97 3.09 -28.01
C ILE A 9 -28.56 3.65 -28.10
N VAL A 10 -28.47 4.92 -27.71
CA VAL A 10 -27.23 5.65 -27.46
C VAL A 10 -26.66 5.10 -26.14
N ALA A 11 -25.42 4.60 -26.22
CA ALA A 11 -24.45 4.63 -25.14
C ALA A 11 -24.89 4.05 -23.77
N LEU A 12 -24.99 2.73 -23.68
CA LEU A 12 -24.64 2.05 -22.43
C LEU A 12 -23.10 1.98 -22.34
N PHE A 13 -22.48 3.13 -22.12
CA PHE A 13 -21.14 3.18 -21.53
C PHE A 13 -21.29 2.60 -20.12
N MET A 14 -21.06 1.29 -19.97
CA MET A 14 -20.76 0.75 -18.66
C MET A 14 -19.45 1.40 -18.23
N LEU A 15 -19.53 2.43 -17.37
CA LEU A 15 -18.45 2.73 -16.45
C LEU A 15 -18.30 1.49 -15.57
N PHE A 16 -17.49 0.53 -16.02
CA PHE A 16 -16.83 -0.37 -15.10
C PHE A 16 -15.92 0.52 -14.25
N ALA A 17 -16.45 0.97 -13.11
CA ALA A 17 -15.59 1.41 -12.03
C ALA A 17 -14.67 0.22 -11.75
N THR A 18 -13.40 0.32 -12.14
CA THR A 18 -12.40 -0.63 -11.72
C THR A 18 -12.39 -0.53 -10.21
N VAL A 19 -13.03 -1.48 -9.54
CA VAL A 19 -12.72 -1.79 -8.15
C VAL A 19 -11.21 -1.87 -8.12
N ALA A 20 -10.58 -0.93 -7.41
CA ALA A 20 -9.18 -1.06 -7.11
C ALA A 20 -9.09 -2.34 -6.29
N LYS A 21 -8.71 -3.46 -6.93
CA LYS A 21 -8.22 -4.61 -6.21
C LYS A 21 -7.13 -4.06 -5.32
N ALA A 22 -7.27 -4.25 -4.02
CA ALA A 22 -6.21 -3.93 -3.10
C ALA A 22 -5.03 -4.82 -3.50
N ASP A 23 -4.07 -4.24 -4.20
CA ASP A 23 -2.88 -4.88 -4.75
C ASP A 23 -1.69 -4.02 -4.34
N TYR A 24 -0.52 -4.65 -4.21
CA TYR A 24 0.70 -3.90 -3.93
C TYR A 24 1.01 -2.92 -5.07
N PRO A 25 1.58 -1.73 -4.77
CA PRO A 25 2.08 -0.84 -5.82
C PRO A 25 3.15 -1.56 -6.66
N ALA A 26 3.34 -1.15 -7.91
CA ALA A 26 4.25 -1.83 -8.84
C ALA A 26 5.67 -2.01 -8.29
N CYS A 27 6.16 -1.04 -7.50
CA CYS A 27 7.46 -1.12 -6.82
C CYS A 27 7.53 -2.20 -5.73
N GLY A 28 6.39 -2.57 -5.12
CA GLY A 28 6.30 -3.52 -4.02
C GLY A 28 5.99 -4.95 -4.48
N GLN A 29 5.48 -5.14 -5.70
CA GLN A 29 5.28 -6.47 -6.30
C GLN A 29 6.52 -7.38 -6.21
N PRO A 30 7.75 -6.94 -6.54
CA PRO A 30 8.93 -7.80 -6.43
C PRO A 30 9.37 -8.08 -4.99
N CYS A 31 8.86 -7.35 -3.99
CA CYS A 31 9.23 -7.56 -2.59
C CYS A 31 8.48 -8.73 -1.95
N VAL A 32 7.30 -9.07 -2.48
CA VAL A 32 6.43 -10.10 -1.92
C VAL A 32 6.85 -11.47 -2.46
N GLY A 33 7.11 -12.41 -1.56
CA GLY A 33 7.48 -13.79 -1.90
C GLY A 33 8.95 -14.04 -2.19
N VAL A 34 9.79 -12.98 -2.17
CA VAL A 34 11.25 -13.09 -2.24
C VAL A 34 11.89 -13.17 -0.86
N SER A 35 11.27 -12.53 0.14
CA SER A 35 11.73 -12.55 1.53
C SER A 35 11.69 -13.95 2.15
N ALA A 36 12.52 -14.16 3.18
CA ALA A 36 12.61 -15.42 3.90
C ALA A 36 11.28 -15.76 4.60
N HIS A 37 10.50 -16.66 4.00
CA HIS A 37 9.19 -17.11 4.51
C HIS A 37 9.29 -18.35 5.41
N GLY A 38 10.49 -18.92 5.56
CA GLY A 38 10.72 -20.12 6.37
C GLY A 38 9.89 -21.29 5.87
N SER A 39 9.08 -21.88 6.75
CA SER A 39 8.17 -23.00 6.40
C SER A 39 6.77 -22.55 5.96
N CYS A 40 6.51 -21.24 5.89
CA CYS A 40 5.21 -20.73 5.46
C CYS A 40 5.02 -20.87 3.95
N SER A 41 3.82 -21.27 3.52
CA SER A 41 3.43 -21.15 2.11
C SER A 41 3.27 -19.67 1.74
N LEU A 42 3.61 -19.31 0.49
CA LEU A 42 3.40 -17.96 -0.03
C LEU A 42 1.91 -17.53 -0.10
N THR A 43 0.99 -18.49 0.03
CA THR A 43 -0.45 -18.25 0.10
C THR A 43 -1.02 -18.32 1.52
N ASP A 44 -0.22 -18.72 2.51
CA ASP A 44 -0.64 -18.78 3.91
C ASP A 44 -0.35 -17.45 4.61
N ASN A 45 -1.25 -16.50 4.39
CA ASN A 45 -1.14 -15.17 4.97
C ASN A 45 -1.08 -15.18 6.50
N THR A 46 -1.75 -16.13 7.17
CA THR A 46 -1.70 -16.25 8.63
C THR A 46 -0.29 -16.60 9.09
N CYS A 47 0.34 -17.60 8.47
CA CYS A 47 1.71 -17.99 8.78
C CYS A 47 2.71 -16.88 8.45
N LEU A 48 2.61 -16.30 7.25
CA LEU A 48 3.51 -15.23 6.79
C LEU A 48 3.45 -14.02 7.71
N CYS A 49 2.24 -13.60 8.12
CA CYS A 49 2.05 -12.46 9.02
C CYS A 49 2.54 -12.71 10.46
N GLN A 50 2.67 -13.96 10.88
CA GLN A 50 3.27 -14.32 12.17
C GLN A 50 4.80 -14.43 12.09
N ASN A 51 5.35 -14.57 10.87
CA ASN A 51 6.79 -14.60 10.65
C ASN A 51 7.36 -13.17 10.62
N SER A 52 7.87 -12.72 11.77
CA SER A 52 8.47 -11.38 11.90
C SER A 52 9.64 -11.13 10.94
N SER A 53 10.46 -12.14 10.60
CA SER A 53 11.54 -11.98 9.62
C SER A 53 10.99 -11.65 8.25
N TYR A 54 10.00 -12.42 7.79
CA TYR A 54 9.33 -12.17 6.51
C TYR A 54 8.73 -10.76 6.48
N CYS A 55 7.95 -10.39 7.50
CA CYS A 55 7.33 -9.06 7.57
C CYS A 55 8.36 -7.92 7.57
N ASN A 56 9.49 -8.08 8.29
CA ASN A 56 10.56 -7.10 8.34
C ASN A 56 11.29 -6.96 7.01
N ASP A 57 11.69 -8.07 6.41
CA ASP A 57 12.43 -8.08 5.15
C ASP A 57 11.57 -7.52 4.00
N THR A 58 10.28 -7.88 3.97
CA THR A 58 9.34 -7.34 2.99
C THR A 58 9.12 -5.83 3.21
N ASN A 59 8.98 -5.36 4.45
CA ASN A 59 8.87 -3.93 4.75
C ASN A 59 10.14 -3.14 4.37
N GLU A 60 11.33 -3.70 4.63
CA GLU A 60 12.60 -3.09 4.24
C GLU A 60 12.78 -3.02 2.73
N CYS A 61 12.33 -4.06 2.01
CA CYS A 61 12.27 -4.01 0.55
C CYS A 61 11.33 -2.90 0.06
N PHE A 62 10.14 -2.75 0.64
CA PHE A 62 9.27 -1.62 0.30
C PHE A 62 9.96 -0.28 0.57
N ARG A 63 10.63 -0.13 1.71
CA ARG A 63 11.34 1.10 2.07
C ARG A 63 12.43 1.49 1.07
N THR A 64 13.12 0.52 0.49
CA THR A 64 14.25 0.73 -0.42
C THR A 64 13.84 0.80 -1.89
N SER A 65 12.79 0.09 -2.29
CA SER A 65 12.34 0.00 -3.68
C SER A 65 11.21 0.97 -4.03
N CYS A 66 10.47 1.47 -3.05
CA CYS A 66 9.29 2.32 -3.28
C CYS A 66 9.51 3.78 -2.87
N SER A 67 8.71 4.67 -3.46
CA SER A 67 8.58 6.03 -2.94
C SER A 67 8.02 6.02 -1.51
N PRO A 68 8.20 7.08 -0.70
CA PRO A 68 7.62 7.11 0.65
C PRO A 68 6.09 6.94 0.69
N THR A 69 5.41 7.41 -0.35
CA THR A 69 3.95 7.26 -0.48
C THR A 69 3.57 5.82 -0.81
N ASP A 70 4.28 5.20 -1.76
CA ASP A 70 4.00 3.82 -2.18
C ASP A 70 4.42 2.81 -1.10
N TRP A 71 5.52 3.07 -0.39
CA TRP A 71 5.92 2.28 0.78
C TRP A 71 4.82 2.27 1.84
N ARG A 72 4.25 3.44 2.15
CA ARG A 72 3.11 3.54 3.06
C ARG A 72 1.91 2.74 2.56
N ALA A 73 1.56 2.88 1.28
CA ALA A 73 0.44 2.15 0.70
C ALA A 73 0.65 0.62 0.76
N ALA A 74 1.86 0.14 0.43
CA ALA A 74 2.22 -1.27 0.52
C ALA A 74 2.14 -1.79 1.96
N TYR A 75 2.70 -1.04 2.91
CA TYR A 75 2.64 -1.38 4.33
C TYR A 75 1.19 -1.43 4.86
N ASP A 76 0.39 -0.40 4.58
CA ASP A 76 -1.00 -0.33 5.03
C ASP A 76 -1.82 -1.49 4.41
N TYR A 77 -1.53 -1.86 3.16
CA TYR A 77 -2.11 -3.04 2.53
C TYR A 77 -1.70 -4.34 3.23
N SER A 78 -0.40 -4.55 3.52
CA SER A 78 0.08 -5.72 4.27
C SER A 78 -0.59 -5.83 5.64
N VAL A 79 -0.72 -4.72 6.37
CA VAL A 79 -1.41 -4.69 7.67
C VAL A 79 -2.87 -5.09 7.53
N SER A 80 -3.57 -4.58 6.51
CA SER A 80 -4.98 -4.95 6.25
C SER A 80 -5.14 -6.43 5.91
N LEU A 81 -4.19 -6.99 5.16
CA LEU A 81 -4.15 -8.40 4.79
C LEU A 81 -3.90 -9.29 6.01
N CYS A 82 -2.96 -8.93 6.88
CA CYS A 82 -2.72 -9.63 8.13
C CYS A 82 -3.93 -9.56 9.08
N ALA A 83 -4.57 -8.40 9.18
CA ALA A 83 -5.79 -8.24 9.98
C ALA A 83 -6.94 -9.12 9.45
N ALA A 84 -7.11 -9.21 8.12
CA ALA A 84 -8.09 -10.11 7.50
C ALA A 84 -7.77 -11.59 7.75
N ALA A 85 -6.50 -11.95 7.92
CA ALA A 85 -6.05 -13.28 8.32
C ALA A 85 -6.14 -13.53 9.85
N GLY A 86 -6.65 -12.57 10.63
CA GLY A 86 -6.78 -12.68 12.09
C GLY A 86 -5.50 -12.35 12.88
N VAL A 87 -4.45 -11.87 12.22
CA VAL A 87 -3.18 -11.48 12.86
C VAL A 87 -3.16 -9.97 13.08
N THR A 88 -3.27 -9.55 14.35
CA THR A 88 -3.30 -8.12 14.74
C THR A 88 -2.01 -7.63 15.38
N THR A 89 -1.03 -8.51 15.59
CA THR A 89 0.25 -8.17 16.21
C THR A 89 1.17 -7.45 15.22
N GLY A 90 1.65 -6.25 15.59
CA GLY A 90 2.63 -5.52 14.80
C GLY A 90 4.01 -6.19 14.88
N ASN A 91 4.34 -7.00 13.89
CA ASN A 91 5.59 -7.77 13.85
C ASN A 91 6.70 -7.08 13.02
N ILE A 92 6.53 -5.78 12.74
CA ILE A 92 7.37 -5.02 11.81
C ILE A 92 8.17 -3.96 12.58
N ALA A 93 9.49 -4.04 12.47
CA ALA A 93 10.44 -3.01 12.83
C ALA A 93 10.35 -1.86 11.82
N ASN A 94 10.40 -0.63 12.34
CA ASN A 94 10.37 0.61 11.56
C ASN A 94 9.16 0.71 10.62
N PRO A 95 7.93 0.73 11.15
CA PRO A 95 6.76 1.03 10.33
C PRO A 95 6.91 2.41 9.67
N PRO A 96 6.32 2.65 8.49
CA PRO A 96 6.32 3.96 7.86
C PRO A 96 5.80 4.99 8.86
N THR A 97 6.63 5.98 9.20
CA THR A 97 6.23 7.05 10.12
C THR A 97 5.14 7.87 9.47
N LYS A 98 3.96 7.97 10.09
CA LYS A 98 2.92 8.90 9.63
C LYS A 98 3.58 10.26 9.71
N ARG A 99 3.99 10.82 8.56
CA ARG A 99 4.38 12.22 8.50
C ARG A 99 3.12 12.98 8.87
N SER A 100 2.97 13.32 10.15
CA SER A 100 2.28 14.55 10.49
C SER A 100 3.00 15.62 9.68
N LEU A 101 2.26 16.32 8.82
CA LEU A 101 2.73 17.58 8.29
C LEU A 101 2.91 18.51 9.49
N ALA A 102 4.03 18.38 10.20
CA ALA A 102 4.56 19.50 10.93
C ALA A 102 4.91 20.53 9.85
N PRO A 103 4.33 21.75 9.90
CA PRO A 103 4.66 22.78 8.94
C PRO A 103 6.18 22.94 8.96
N ALA A 104 6.78 22.92 7.77
CA ALA A 104 8.20 23.13 7.59
C ALA A 104 8.64 24.27 8.50
N HIS A 105 9.70 24.03 9.29
CA HIS A 105 10.39 25.03 10.08
C HIS A 105 10.53 26.31 9.25
N VAL A 106 9.62 27.27 9.45
CA VAL A 106 9.81 28.64 9.03
C VAL A 106 10.95 29.12 9.92
N ARG A 107 12.19 29.02 9.43
CA ARG A 107 13.31 29.74 10.02
C ARG A 107 13.05 31.22 9.74
N HIS A 108 12.21 31.85 10.55
CA HIS A 108 12.30 33.28 10.75
C HIS A 108 13.67 33.54 11.40
N ARG A 109 14.67 33.79 10.54
CA ARG A 109 15.90 34.47 10.91
C ARG A 109 15.47 35.85 11.42
N MET A 110 15.19 35.91 12.71
CA MET A 110 14.93 37.14 13.41
C MET A 110 16.24 37.93 13.39
N SER A 111 16.26 38.99 12.61
CA SER A 111 17.28 40.03 12.60
C SER A 111 17.63 40.43 14.04
N ARG A 112 18.76 39.93 14.56
CA ARG A 112 19.39 40.58 15.71
C ARG A 112 20.06 41.84 15.17
N ARG A 113 19.37 42.96 15.37
CA ARG A 113 19.95 44.30 15.39
C ARG A 113 21.07 44.29 16.43
N LEU A 114 22.29 44.59 15.99
CA LEU A 114 23.33 45.25 16.76
C LEU A 114 23.98 46.25 15.81
#